data_AF-A0A6P7FP66-F1
#
_entry.id   AF-A0A6P7FP66-F1
#
_cell.length_a   1.000
_cell.length_b   1.000
_cell.length_c   1.000
_cell.angle_alpha   90.00
_cell.angle_beta   90.00
_cell.angle_gamma   90.00
#
_symmetry.space_group_name_H-M   'P 1'
#
loop_
_entity.id
_entity.type
_entity.pdbx_description
1 polymer ?
#
loop_
_entity_poly.entity_id
_entity_poly.type
_entity_poly.pdbx_seq_one_letter_code
_entity_poly.pdbx_strand_id
1 'polypeptide(L)'
;MVKKLRISRYNRTVKMLEFHIEAKDPIDKNVEGTISAAKWTNGKWLSIPFIPYIPDICNFLFKNYPDQVSFMTTGFGDADRCPFPAGNHTLHNYPMVTKFEVNSLVPITGRFMFRVKLRKIPTKKLIYCIEGTTLQTTL
;
A
#
# COMPACT_ATOMS: atom_id res chain seq x y z
N MET A 1 -9.73 9.30 -2.56
CA MET A 1 -10.78 8.29 -2.45
C MET A 1 -10.40 7.08 -3.29
N VAL A 2 -10.34 5.90 -2.68
CA VAL A 2 -10.10 4.64 -3.40
C VAL A 2 -11.46 4.14 -3.88
N LYS A 3 -11.68 4.11 -5.20
CA LYS A 3 -12.90 3.57 -5.82
C LYS A 3 -12.80 2.05 -6.02
N LYS A 4 -11.59 1.57 -6.32
CA LYS A 4 -11.28 0.15 -6.52
C LYS A 4 -9.83 -0.11 -6.15
N LEU A 5 -9.58 -1.20 -5.44
CA LEU A 5 -8.24 -1.75 -5.20
C LEU A 5 -8.39 -3.26 -5.13
N ARG A 6 -7.79 -3.97 -6.09
CA ARG A 6 -7.89 -5.42 -6.21
C ARG A 6 -6.53 -5.99 -6.54
N ILE A 7 -6.14 -7.02 -5.79
CA ILE A 7 -5.02 -7.88 -6.12
C ILE A 7 -5.60 -9.26 -6.40
N SER A 8 -5.48 -9.75 -7.63
CA SER A 8 -5.99 -11.08 -8.03
C SER A 8 -4.85 -11.99 -8.47
N ARG A 9 -4.97 -13.28 -8.20
CA ARG A 9 -3.99 -14.26 -8.68
C ARG A 9 -4.22 -14.53 -10.18
N TYR A 10 -3.17 -14.39 -11.00
CA TYR A 10 -3.19 -14.83 -12.39
C TYR A 10 -2.63 -16.25 -12.51
N ASN A 11 -1.44 -16.49 -11.94
CA ASN A 11 -0.84 -17.82 -11.86
C ASN A 11 -0.04 -17.99 -10.54
N ARG A 12 0.87 -18.97 -10.45
CA ARG A 12 1.67 -19.21 -9.22
C ARG A 12 2.67 -18.08 -8.92
N THR A 13 3.13 -17.36 -9.94
CA THR A 13 4.22 -16.37 -9.84
C THR A 13 3.81 -14.96 -10.29
N VAL A 14 2.55 -14.76 -10.66
CA VAL A 14 2.01 -13.49 -11.14
C VAL A 14 0.68 -13.22 -10.45
N LYS A 15 0.61 -12.05 -9.84
CA LYS A 15 -0.62 -11.43 -9.34
C LYS A 15 -0.94 -10.23 -10.22
N MET A 16 -2.20 -9.87 -10.36
CA MET A 16 -2.65 -8.69 -11.10
C MET A 16 -3.07 -7.63 -10.10
N LEU A 17 -2.52 -6.43 -10.22
CA LEU A 17 -2.97 -5.26 -9.48
C LEU A 17 -3.92 -4.45 -10.36
N GLU A 18 -5.07 -4.10 -9.79
CA GLU A 18 -6.02 -3.19 -10.39
C GLU A 18 -6.43 -2.14 -9.35
N PHE A 19 -6.36 -0.87 -9.70
CA PHE A 19 -6.84 0.19 -8.82
C PHE A 19 -7.45 1.37 -9.58
N HIS A 20 -8.37 2.04 -8.91
CA HIS A 20 -8.93 3.33 -9.31
C HIS A 20 -8.89 4.22 -8.08
N ILE A 21 -7.99 5.19 -8.07
CA ILE A 21 -7.73 6.07 -6.93
C ILE A 21 -7.90 7.50 -7.40
N GLU A 22 -8.76 8.24 -6.72
CA GLU A 22 -8.91 9.68 -6.90
C GLU A 22 -8.15 10.39 -5.77
N ALA A 23 -7.02 11.00 -6.08
CA ALA A 23 -6.23 11.72 -5.11
C ALA A 23 -6.62 13.20 -5.06
N LYS A 24 -7.11 13.69 -3.90
CA LYS A 24 -7.46 15.12 -3.73
C LYS A 24 -6.25 16.00 -3.47
N ASP A 25 -5.32 15.48 -2.69
CA ASP A 25 -4.06 16.13 -2.35
C ASP A 25 -2.90 15.32 -2.93
N PRO A 26 -1.82 15.99 -3.38
CA PRO A 26 -0.59 15.30 -3.74
C PRO A 26 0.03 14.63 -2.51
N ILE A 27 0.73 13.52 -2.74
CA ILE A 27 1.54 12.86 -1.70
C ILE A 27 2.97 13.31 -1.94
N ASP A 28 3.46 14.18 -1.07
CA ASP A 28 4.79 14.80 -1.15
C ASP A 28 5.53 14.68 0.19
N LYS A 29 6.66 15.38 0.33
CA LYS A 29 7.45 15.45 1.57
C LYS A 29 6.70 16.00 2.78
N ASN A 30 5.54 16.61 2.59
CA ASN A 30 4.69 17.14 3.66
C ASN A 30 3.66 16.12 4.13
N VAL A 31 3.74 14.87 3.67
CA VAL A 31 2.86 13.78 4.06
C VAL A 31 3.61 12.77 4.91
N GLU A 32 3.11 12.59 6.13
CA GLU A 32 3.54 11.54 7.04
C GLU A 32 2.64 10.30 6.90
N GLY A 33 3.21 9.14 7.19
CA GLY A 33 2.56 7.85 7.12
C GLY A 33 2.62 7.07 8.42
N THR A 34 1.62 6.24 8.65
CA THR A 34 1.61 5.24 9.72
C THR A 34 1.05 3.94 9.17
N ILE A 35 1.79 2.85 9.32
CA ILE A 35 1.42 1.53 8.81
C ILE A 35 1.17 0.61 10.01
N SER A 36 -0.10 0.32 10.28
CA SER A 36 -0.51 -0.59 11.34
C SER A 36 -0.86 -1.97 10.80
N ALA A 37 -0.51 -3.02 11.55
CA ALA A 37 -0.84 -4.39 11.22
C ALA A 37 -1.49 -5.11 12.41
N ALA A 38 -2.43 -6.00 12.12
CA ALA A 38 -3.04 -6.89 13.11
C ALA A 38 -3.17 -8.30 12.53
N LYS A 39 -2.99 -9.31 13.37
CA LYS A 39 -3.18 -10.73 13.02
C LYS A 39 -4.48 -11.25 13.61
N TRP A 40 -5.25 -11.99 12.84
CA TRP A 40 -6.39 -12.73 13.37
C TRP A 40 -5.91 -13.94 14.15
N THR A 41 -6.25 -14.04 15.43
CA THR A 41 -5.87 -15.15 16.30
C THR A 41 -6.99 -15.38 17.30
N ASN A 42 -7.45 -16.63 17.43
CA ASN A 42 -8.48 -17.05 18.39
C ASN A 42 -9.73 -16.15 18.38
N GLY A 43 -10.24 -15.83 17.19
CA GLY A 43 -11.47 -15.04 17.03
C GLY A 43 -11.34 -13.53 17.26
N LYS A 44 -10.12 -13.00 17.40
CA LYS A 44 -9.87 -11.56 17.57
C LYS A 44 -8.70 -11.05 16.74
N TRP A 45 -8.73 -9.75 16.42
CA TRP A 45 -7.59 -9.05 15.82
C TRP A 45 -6.60 -8.64 16.91
N LEU A 46 -5.39 -9.20 16.86
CA LEU A 46 -4.28 -8.83 17.73
C LEU A 46 -3.36 -7.85 17.00
N SER A 47 -3.22 -6.65 17.54
CA SER A 47 -2.31 -5.64 16.99
C SER A 47 -0.87 -6.11 17.08
N ILE A 48 -0.11 -5.94 15.99
CA ILE A 48 1.33 -6.20 15.94
C ILE A 48 2.02 -4.87 16.25
N PRO A 49 2.77 -4.74 17.36
CA PRO A 49 3.29 -3.46 17.85
C PRO A 49 4.48 -2.89 17.05
N PHE A 50 4.73 -3.35 15.82
CA PHE A 50 5.86 -2.90 15.00
C PHE A 50 5.39 -1.88 13.96
N ILE A 51 5.11 -0.66 14.39
CA ILE A 51 4.56 0.37 13.49
C ILE A 51 5.49 1.57 13.45
N PRO A 52 6.33 1.70 12.40
CA PRO A 52 7.10 2.91 12.20
C PRO A 52 6.14 4.06 11.86
N TYR A 53 6.23 5.13 12.64
CA TYR A 53 5.84 6.46 12.17
C TYR A 53 6.86 6.88 11.10
N ILE A 54 6.36 7.22 9.90
CA ILE A 54 7.20 7.60 8.78
C ILE A 54 6.95 9.08 8.49
N PRO A 55 7.85 10.00 8.89
CA PRO A 55 7.63 11.43 8.73
C PRO A 55 7.54 11.87 7.26
N ASP A 56 8.36 11.25 6.40
CA ASP A 56 8.34 11.47 4.95
C ASP A 56 8.10 10.14 4.25
N ILE A 57 6.82 9.76 4.13
CA ILE A 57 6.46 8.47 3.56
C ILE A 57 6.82 8.38 2.08
N CYS A 58 6.82 9.52 1.40
CA CYS A 58 7.10 9.59 -0.03
C CYS A 58 8.56 9.17 -0.28
N ASN A 59 9.51 9.87 0.34
CA ASN A 59 10.93 9.54 0.18
C ASN A 59 11.31 8.20 0.81
N PHE A 60 10.67 7.81 1.92
CA PHE A 60 10.91 6.52 2.54
C PHE A 60 10.58 5.35 1.61
N LEU A 61 9.44 5.41 0.91
CA LEU A 61 9.03 4.37 -0.03
C LEU A 61 9.97 4.28 -1.22
N PHE A 62 10.36 5.41 -1.82
CA PHE A 62 11.32 5.40 -2.93
C PHE A 62 12.70 4.87 -2.54
N LYS A 63 13.18 5.20 -1.33
CA LYS A 63 14.50 4.78 -0.87
C LYS A 63 14.57 3.29 -0.53
N ASN A 64 13.53 2.76 0.13
CA ASN A 64 13.57 1.40 0.68
C ASN A 64 12.85 0.37 -0.19
N TYR A 65 11.94 0.83 -1.06
CA TYR A 65 11.07 -0.02 -1.89
C TYR A 65 10.96 0.51 -3.34
N PRO A 66 12.08 0.84 -4.01
CA PRO A 66 12.06 1.49 -5.33
C PRO A 66 11.29 0.68 -6.38
N ASP A 67 11.47 -0.64 -6.37
CA ASP A 67 10.81 -1.53 -7.32
C ASP A 67 9.28 -1.61 -7.09
N GLN A 68 8.85 -1.66 -5.82
CA GLN A 68 7.42 -1.67 -5.48
C GLN A 68 6.77 -0.33 -5.81
N VAL A 69 7.49 0.77 -5.62
CA VAL A 69 6.99 2.10 -5.96
C VAL A 69 6.85 2.23 -7.46
N SER A 70 7.89 1.92 -8.25
CA SER A 70 7.83 1.95 -9.72
C SER A 70 6.65 1.13 -10.27
N PHE A 71 6.41 -0.04 -9.67
CA PHE A 71 5.26 -0.87 -10.00
C PHE A 71 3.92 -0.17 -9.69
N MET A 72 3.74 0.36 -8.48
CA MET A 72 2.48 1.00 -8.09
C MET A 72 2.23 2.31 -8.85
N THR A 73 3.30 3.00 -9.27
CA THR A 73 3.22 4.30 -9.93
C THR A 73 3.02 4.22 -11.43
N THR A 74 3.08 3.02 -12.01
CA THR A 74 2.72 2.79 -13.41
C THR A 74 1.31 3.32 -13.72
N GLY A 75 0.36 3.22 -12.77
CA GLY A 75 -1.00 3.76 -12.91
C GLY A 75 -1.14 5.26 -12.62
N PHE A 76 -0.05 5.91 -12.21
CA PHE A 76 0.02 7.35 -11.93
C PHE A 76 0.70 8.14 -13.06
N GLY A 77 1.13 7.46 -14.14
CA GLY A 77 1.81 8.03 -15.31
C GLY A 77 3.25 8.42 -15.00
N ASP A 78 4.22 7.60 -15.40
CA ASP A 78 5.69 7.78 -15.25
C ASP A 78 6.13 8.54 -13.97
N ALA A 79 5.41 8.35 -12.86
CA ALA A 79 5.76 8.92 -11.57
C ALA A 79 6.82 8.01 -10.95
N ASP A 80 7.98 7.98 -11.58
CA ASP A 80 9.21 7.35 -11.09
C ASP A 80 9.83 8.10 -9.91
N ARG A 81 9.15 9.16 -9.44
CA ARG A 81 9.59 10.04 -8.36
C ARG A 81 8.41 10.62 -7.58
N CYS A 82 8.67 10.93 -6.33
CA CYS A 82 7.84 11.84 -5.55
C CYS A 82 7.92 13.25 -6.13
N PRO A 83 6.83 14.04 -6.07
CA PRO A 83 5.55 13.75 -5.42
C PRO A 83 4.59 12.93 -6.30
N PHE A 84 3.70 12.15 -5.68
CA PHE A 84 2.55 11.58 -6.40
C PHE A 84 1.50 12.67 -6.62
N PRO A 85 1.15 12.98 -7.87
CA PRO A 85 0.26 14.09 -8.18
C PRO A 85 -1.17 13.80 -7.69
N ALA A 86 -1.90 14.86 -7.34
CA ALA A 86 -3.34 14.80 -7.19
C ALA A 86 -4.00 14.46 -8.55
N GLY A 87 -5.17 13.83 -8.53
CA GLY A 87 -5.91 13.49 -9.74
C GLY A 87 -6.50 12.07 -9.73
N ASN A 88 -7.11 11.70 -10.85
CA ASN A 88 -7.65 10.36 -11.06
C ASN A 88 -6.56 9.46 -11.65
N HIS A 89 -6.21 8.43 -10.89
CA HIS A 89 -5.18 7.45 -11.24
C HIS A 89 -5.82 6.08 -11.38
N THR A 90 -5.55 5.43 -12.49
CA THR A 90 -6.16 4.14 -12.83
C THR A 90 -5.10 3.18 -13.34
N LEU A 91 -5.10 1.99 -12.76
CA LEU A 91 -4.28 0.87 -13.22
C LEU A 91 -5.19 -0.33 -13.45
N HIS A 92 -5.09 -0.90 -14.65
CA HIS A 92 -5.92 -2.03 -15.05
C HIS A 92 -5.08 -3.29 -15.22
N ASN A 93 -5.38 -4.32 -14.41
CA ASN A 93 -4.83 -5.67 -14.55
C ASN A 93 -3.31 -5.69 -14.81
N TYR A 94 -2.55 -4.94 -14.02
CA TYR A 94 -1.11 -4.84 -14.21
C TYR A 94 -0.38 -6.02 -13.54
N PRO A 95 0.45 -6.77 -14.27
CA PRO A 95 1.06 -8.00 -13.76
C PRO A 95 2.21 -7.72 -12.77
N MET A 96 1.97 -8.02 -11.50
CA MET A 96 2.94 -8.08 -10.41
C MET A 96 3.67 -9.43 -10.43
N VAL A 97 4.92 -9.43 -10.86
CA VAL A 97 5.79 -10.62 -10.73
C VAL A 97 6.18 -10.80 -9.27
N THR A 98 5.95 -11.99 -8.72
CA THR A 98 6.02 -12.31 -7.28
C THR A 98 7.41 -12.20 -6.65
N LYS A 99 8.45 -11.74 -7.37
CA LYS A 99 9.74 -11.39 -6.77
C LYS A 99 9.59 -10.33 -5.66
N PHE A 100 8.52 -9.55 -5.71
CA PHE A 100 8.15 -8.53 -4.72
C PHE A 100 7.16 -9.04 -3.66
N GLU A 101 6.92 -10.34 -3.55
CA GLU A 101 6.06 -10.86 -2.49
C GLU A 101 6.62 -10.51 -1.11
N VAL A 102 5.81 -9.80 -0.34
CA VAL A 102 6.02 -9.40 1.06
C VAL A 102 6.27 -10.60 2.00
N ASN A 103 6.22 -11.83 1.48
CA ASN A 103 6.61 -13.05 2.17
C ASN A 103 8.07 -13.03 2.68
N SER A 104 8.95 -12.18 2.13
CA SER A 104 10.34 -12.07 2.60
C SER A 104 10.52 -11.16 3.82
N LEU A 105 9.61 -10.22 4.08
CA LEU A 105 9.77 -9.23 5.15
C LEU A 105 8.98 -9.59 6.42
N VAL A 106 7.86 -10.30 6.26
CA VAL A 106 7.06 -10.83 7.37
C VAL A 106 6.50 -12.18 6.91
N PRO A 107 6.67 -13.29 7.67
CA PRO A 107 5.98 -14.53 7.36
C PRO A 107 4.47 -14.33 7.57
N ILE A 108 3.75 -13.95 6.51
CA ILE A 108 2.30 -13.70 6.52
C ILE A 108 1.57 -15.05 6.49
N THR A 109 1.66 -15.84 7.56
CA THR A 109 0.87 -17.06 7.75
C THR A 109 -0.41 -16.74 8.52
N GLY A 110 -1.55 -16.86 7.84
CA GLY A 110 -2.89 -16.60 8.39
C GLY A 110 -3.53 -15.30 7.86
N ARG A 111 -4.57 -14.84 8.55
CA ARG A 111 -5.29 -13.60 8.18
C ARG A 111 -4.65 -12.40 8.87
N PHE A 112 -4.27 -11.40 8.07
CA PHE A 112 -3.70 -10.15 8.53
C PHE A 112 -4.57 -8.99 8.05
N MET A 113 -4.66 -7.95 8.87
CA MET A 113 -5.24 -6.66 8.53
C MET A 113 -4.11 -5.64 8.52
N PHE A 114 -4.01 -4.87 7.45
CA PHE A 114 -3.11 -3.75 7.32
C PHE A 114 -3.92 -2.47 7.22
N ARG A 115 -3.52 -1.44 7.96
CA ARG A 115 -4.14 -0.12 7.90
C ARG A 115 -3.05 0.93 7.75
N VAL A 116 -3.09 1.64 6.64
CA VAL A 116 -2.19 2.73 6.29
C VAL A 116 -2.93 4.05 6.47
N LYS A 117 -2.37 4.96 7.26
CA LYS A 117 -2.88 6.32 7.43
C LYS A 117 -1.87 7.31 6.89
N LEU A 118 -2.32 8.22 6.03
CA LEU A 118 -1.54 9.32 5.48
C LEU A 118 -2.09 10.65 6.01
N ARG A 119 -1.23 11.50 6.57
CA ARG A 119 -1.62 12.81 7.13
C ARG A 119 -0.72 13.91 6.59
N LYS A 120 -1.23 15.14 6.47
CA LYS A 120 -0.38 16.31 6.24
C LYS A 120 0.37 16.64 7.53
N ILE A 121 1.69 16.76 7.47
CA ILE A 121 2.54 17.19 8.59
C ILE A 121 2.07 18.53 9.20
N PRO A 122 1.84 19.62 8.42
CA PRO A 122 1.56 20.93 9.01
C PRO A 122 0.21 21.02 9.71
N THR A 123 -0.82 20.35 9.19
CA THR A 123 -2.20 20.45 9.72
C THR A 123 -2.66 19.24 10.49
N LYS A 124 -1.86 18.14 10.46
CA LYS A 124 -2.23 16.80 10.96
C LYS A 124 -3.54 16.25 10.38
N LYS A 125 -4.05 16.86 9.29
CA LYS A 125 -5.27 16.45 8.60
C LYS A 125 -5.04 15.11 7.91
N LEU A 126 -5.94 14.15 8.15
CA LEU A 126 -5.97 12.87 7.47
C LEU A 126 -6.32 13.06 5.99
N ILE A 127 -5.47 12.54 5.11
CA ILE A 127 -5.65 12.58 3.66
C ILE A 127 -6.20 11.25 3.17
N TYR A 128 -5.58 10.14 3.60
CA TYR A 128 -5.99 8.79 3.25
C TYR A 128 -5.96 7.86 4.46
N CYS A 129 -6.91 6.94 4.49
CA CYS A 129 -6.91 5.78 5.36
C CYS A 129 -7.27 4.57 4.50
N ILE A 130 -6.30 3.69 4.26
CA ILE A 130 -6.47 2.48 3.47
C ILE A 130 -6.42 1.32 4.43
N GLU A 131 -7.45 0.49 4.45
CA GLU A 131 -7.49 -0.75 5.19
C GLU A 131 -7.63 -1.91 4.23
N GLY A 132 -6.83 -2.95 4.44
CA GLY A 132 -6.86 -4.16 3.64
C GLY A 132 -6.69 -5.39 4.52
N THR A 133 -7.45 -6.43 4.24
CA THR A 133 -7.30 -7.73 4.89
C THR A 133 -6.79 -8.75 3.90
N THR A 134 -5.84 -9.58 4.30
CA THR A 134 -5.42 -10.71 3.47
C THR A 134 -6.57 -11.73 3.39
N LEU A 135 -7.06 -11.95 2.17
CA LEU A 135 -8.00 -13.04 1.91
C LEU A 135 -7.22 -14.35 1.94
N GLN A 136 -7.70 -15.28 2.76
CA GLN A 136 -7.08 -16.58 2.96
C GLN A 136 -7.15 -17.37 1.64
N THR A 137 -6.06 -17.50 0.90
CA THR A 137 -5.90 -18.66 0.02
C THR A 137 -5.59 -19.83 0.92
N THR A 138 -6.62 -20.60 1.26
CA THR A 138 -6.44 -22.01 1.63
C THR A 138 -5.61 -22.64 0.50
N LEU A 139 -4.42 -23.13 0.84
CA LEU A 139 -3.68 -24.06 -0.02
C LEU A 139 -4.43 -25.38 -0.04
#